data_AF-A0A839LBF1-F1
#
_entry.id   AF-A0A839LBF1-F1
#
_cell.length_a   1.000
_cell.length_b   1.000
_cell.length_c   1.000
_cell.angle_alpha   90.00
_cell.angle_beta   90.00
_cell.angle_gamma   90.00
#
_symmetry.space_group_name_H-M   'P 1'
#
loop_
_entity.id
_entity.type
_entity.pdbx_description
1 polymer ?
#
loop_
_entity_poly.entity_id
_entity_poly.type
_entity_poly.pdbx_seq_one_letter_code
_entity_poly.pdbx_strand_id
1 'polypeptide(L)'
;MAYTQVQFIAYVLDTAPQLNPDGSETYLGLSMPALDVDARCALMLRAMDTAFSLLPQASPPEAAGTTLRVFMAPEFFFRGPTGAYEMDEVQRVIQQLQASASAAQWDDWVFVFGTIVGSSLPAGQTSGTPQREIYNFSLVQQGGVAGQGDTGARVVMKELKSGIDFVSSTPVPGGLLLGQVDPLAPARVSGPGREQQQINYDGAGIFQLQGVTWALDICLDHLGTVQRLQRSPQLPGDAMVQLQLVPSCGMSLQPASIVCEYGGWAFNCDGYRDTRHATAAQWQPPLATVAQQASAPVPDADLVVTGQTVPIDSLYASGAGEIQVYPAQAMPPAQTVAGSTVRLVWRASDDWTFTFLLVYGPSGQFTNVLCEITSRTLDFMGNQYFLPLVLLTQDSLGRPVQIRMELGNGSSPFAGAVWCRIDVPGFQFQGNAVEFPGATSGPAAETVW
;
A
#
# COMPACT_ATOMS: atom_id res chain seq x y z
N MET A 1 -8.63 12.13 19.36
CA MET A 1 -8.95 13.51 18.94
C MET A 1 -8.91 13.54 17.43
N ALA A 2 -9.70 14.39 16.77
CA ALA A 2 -9.63 14.53 15.31
C ALA A 2 -8.75 15.74 14.98
N TYR A 3 -7.69 15.51 14.21
CA TYR A 3 -6.80 16.58 13.74
C TYR A 3 -7.56 17.53 12.82
N THR A 4 -7.30 18.83 12.95
CA THR A 4 -7.90 19.86 12.07
C THR A 4 -6.95 20.25 10.94
N GLN A 5 -5.67 19.92 11.07
CA GLN A 5 -4.64 20.21 10.09
C GLN A 5 -3.76 18.99 9.81
N VAL A 6 -3.15 18.97 8.64
CA VAL A 6 -2.11 18.02 8.22
C VAL A 6 -0.90 18.78 7.70
N GLN A 7 0.30 18.32 8.03
CA GLN A 7 1.55 18.89 7.53
C GLN A 7 2.43 17.78 6.97
N PHE A 8 2.79 17.89 5.69
CA PHE A 8 3.63 16.91 5.01
C PHE A 8 5.11 17.29 5.10
N ILE A 9 5.94 16.29 5.39
CA ILE A 9 7.39 16.41 5.52
C ILE A 9 8.01 15.25 4.73
N ALA A 10 8.78 15.57 3.69
CA ALA A 10 9.48 14.58 2.88
C ALA A 10 10.94 14.49 3.30
N TYR A 11 11.46 13.28 3.35
CA TYR A 11 12.89 13.02 3.40
C TYR A 11 13.38 12.63 2.01
N VAL A 12 13.88 13.59 1.24
CA VAL A 12 14.31 13.40 -0.15
C VAL A 12 15.78 12.99 -0.18
N LEU A 13 16.05 11.71 -0.50
CA LEU A 13 17.39 11.17 -0.70
C LEU A 13 17.41 10.15 -1.85
N ASP A 14 18.57 9.98 -2.47
CA ASP A 14 18.77 9.02 -3.54
C ASP A 14 18.83 7.58 -3.00
N THR A 15 17.80 6.78 -3.27
CA THR A 15 17.72 5.36 -2.91
C THR A 15 17.96 4.43 -4.09
N ALA A 16 18.20 4.97 -5.28
CA ALA A 16 18.46 4.18 -6.47
C ALA A 16 19.79 3.41 -6.35
N PRO A 17 19.97 2.32 -7.11
CA PRO A 17 21.28 1.70 -7.24
C PRO A 17 22.31 2.70 -7.77
N GLN A 18 23.53 2.63 -7.24
CA GLN A 18 24.66 3.41 -7.75
C GLN A 18 24.92 2.99 -9.20
N LEU A 19 24.98 3.98 -10.09
CA LEU A 19 25.39 3.76 -11.48
C LEU A 19 26.92 3.76 -11.58
N ASN A 20 27.48 2.64 -11.99
CA ASN A 20 28.91 2.49 -12.21
C ASN A 20 29.33 3.12 -13.56
N PRO A 21 30.62 3.46 -13.73
CA PRO A 21 31.12 4.04 -14.99
C PRO A 21 30.89 3.18 -16.24
N ASP A 22 30.77 1.86 -16.08
CA ASP A 22 30.49 0.91 -17.15
C ASP A 22 28.99 0.74 -17.46
N GLY A 23 28.13 1.50 -16.76
CA GLY A 23 26.68 1.43 -16.88
C GLY A 23 26.01 0.30 -16.09
N SER A 24 26.79 -0.52 -15.37
CA SER A 24 26.22 -1.47 -14.40
C SER A 24 25.71 -0.75 -13.16
N GLU A 25 24.90 -1.44 -12.38
CA GLU A 25 24.28 -0.88 -11.18
C GLU A 25 24.69 -1.69 -9.95
N THR A 26 24.91 -1.02 -8.82
CA THR A 26 25.29 -1.66 -7.55
C THR A 26 24.44 -1.15 -6.40
N TYR A 27 23.95 -2.07 -5.58
CA TYR A 27 23.31 -1.72 -4.31
C TYR A 27 24.39 -1.36 -3.29
N LEU A 28 24.29 -0.15 -2.75
CA LEU A 28 25.15 0.29 -1.67
C LEU A 28 24.70 -0.30 -0.33
N GLY A 29 25.66 -0.46 0.56
CA GLY A 29 25.45 -0.95 1.92
C GLY A 29 26.67 -1.67 2.48
N LEU A 30 26.60 -2.01 3.77
CA LEU A 30 27.70 -2.60 4.52
C LEU A 30 27.66 -4.13 4.46
N SER A 31 28.84 -4.74 4.46
CA SER A 31 29.00 -6.19 4.38
C SER A 31 28.43 -6.97 5.57
N MET A 32 28.24 -6.32 6.71
CA MET A 32 27.55 -6.87 7.89
C MET A 32 26.11 -6.34 7.92
N PRO A 33 25.09 -7.17 7.61
CA PRO A 33 23.71 -6.71 7.48
C PRO A 33 23.16 -6.00 8.73
N ALA A 34 23.48 -6.51 9.92
CA ALA A 34 23.10 -5.88 11.18
C ALA A 34 23.66 -4.45 11.34
N LEU A 35 24.92 -4.22 10.94
CA LEU A 35 25.53 -2.89 10.98
C LEU A 35 24.94 -1.96 9.92
N ASP A 36 24.64 -2.48 8.73
CA ASP A 36 23.96 -1.74 7.65
C ASP A 36 22.58 -1.24 8.13
N VAL A 37 21.79 -2.13 8.73
CA VAL A 37 20.50 -1.80 9.35
C VAL A 37 20.65 -0.72 10.42
N ASP A 38 21.59 -0.89 11.36
CA ASP A 38 21.79 0.08 12.44
C ASP A 38 22.19 1.46 11.88
N ALA A 39 23.03 1.51 10.85
CA ALA A 39 23.46 2.75 10.23
C ALA A 39 22.33 3.46 9.47
N ARG A 40 21.52 2.72 8.71
CA ARG A 40 20.32 3.29 8.06
C ARG A 40 19.30 3.78 9.08
N CYS A 41 19.08 3.06 10.18
CA CYS A 41 18.20 3.51 11.27
C CYS A 41 18.76 4.78 11.94
N ALA A 42 20.06 4.88 12.17
CA ALA A 42 20.70 6.07 12.72
C ALA A 42 20.55 7.29 11.79
N LEU A 43 20.67 7.09 10.47
CA LEU A 43 20.43 8.14 9.48
C LEU A 43 18.95 8.56 9.44
N MET A 44 18.02 7.60 9.51
CA MET A 44 16.59 7.89 9.61
C MET A 44 16.27 8.74 10.85
N LEU A 45 16.82 8.40 12.01
CA LEU A 45 16.64 9.18 13.24
C LEU A 45 17.19 10.61 13.08
N ARG A 46 18.37 10.76 12.47
CA ARG A 46 18.93 12.08 12.16
C ARG A 46 18.03 12.90 11.23
N ALA A 47 17.40 12.27 10.25
CA ALA A 47 16.43 12.91 9.36
C ALA A 47 15.16 13.34 10.12
N MET A 48 14.65 12.50 11.03
CA MET A 48 13.54 12.84 11.93
C MET A 48 13.87 14.04 12.83
N ASP A 49 15.06 14.08 13.43
CA ASP A 49 15.51 15.21 14.27
C ASP A 49 15.68 16.49 13.45
N THR A 50 16.17 16.37 12.21
CA THR A 50 16.27 17.49 11.27
C THR A 50 14.89 18.05 10.94
N ALA A 51 13.92 17.16 10.65
CA ALA A 51 12.54 17.54 10.40
C ALA A 51 11.90 18.24 11.60
N PHE A 52 12.05 17.69 12.80
CA PHE A 52 11.55 18.30 14.03
C PHE A 52 12.14 19.70 14.25
N SER A 53 13.44 19.85 14.04
CA SER A 53 14.16 21.12 14.23
C SER A 53 13.79 22.20 13.20
N LEU A 54 13.36 21.79 12.01
CA LEU A 54 12.96 22.70 10.93
C LEU A 54 11.56 23.28 11.15
N LEU A 55 10.75 22.67 12.01
CA LEU A 55 9.41 23.14 12.30
C LEU A 55 9.41 24.34 13.26
N PRO A 56 8.54 25.35 13.03
CA PRO A 56 8.43 26.49 13.94
C PRO A 56 8.05 26.05 15.35
N GLN A 57 8.86 26.41 16.33
CA GLN A 57 8.57 26.20 17.74
C GLN A 57 7.71 27.36 18.24
N ALA A 58 6.38 27.22 18.13
CA ALA A 58 5.43 28.24 18.58
C ALA A 58 5.51 28.47 20.10
N SER A 59 5.23 29.70 20.54
CA SER A 59 5.11 30.06 21.97
C SER A 59 3.84 30.89 22.18
N PRO A 60 2.79 30.33 22.82
CA PRO A 60 2.73 28.98 23.39
C PRO A 60 2.79 27.88 22.31
N PRO A 61 3.18 26.65 22.67
CA PRO A 61 3.11 25.50 21.76
C PRO A 61 1.69 25.33 21.20
N GLU A 62 1.62 24.79 19.99
CA GLU A 62 0.36 24.36 19.39
C GLU A 62 -0.36 23.37 20.31
N ALA A 63 -1.70 23.45 20.38
CA ALA A 63 -2.47 22.50 21.16
C ALA A 63 -2.31 21.09 20.57
N ALA A 64 -2.04 20.10 21.43
CA ALA A 64 -1.90 18.71 21.02
C ALA A 64 -3.12 18.23 20.23
N GLY A 65 -2.89 17.42 19.18
CA GLY A 65 -3.96 16.96 18.29
C GLY A 65 -4.49 18.00 17.30
N THR A 66 -3.85 19.16 17.14
CA THR A 66 -4.24 20.16 16.12
C THR A 66 -3.73 19.78 14.74
N THR A 67 -2.40 19.69 14.59
CA THR A 67 -1.73 19.35 13.33
C THR A 67 -1.15 17.95 13.37
N LEU A 68 -1.61 17.09 12.47
CA LEU A 68 -0.99 15.80 12.19
C LEU A 68 0.21 15.99 11.28
N ARG A 69 1.39 15.57 11.72
CA ARG A 69 2.63 15.66 10.93
C ARG A 69 2.91 14.33 10.25
N VAL A 70 3.10 14.34 8.94
CA VAL A 70 3.35 13.15 8.12
C VAL A 70 4.76 13.21 7.58
N PHE A 71 5.65 12.41 8.16
CA PHE A 71 7.02 12.25 7.68
C PHE A 71 7.08 11.07 6.71
N MET A 72 7.68 11.25 5.54
CA MET A 72 7.81 10.18 4.55
C MET A 72 9.19 10.14 3.91
N ALA A 73 9.81 8.97 3.91
CA ALA A 73 11.01 8.67 3.12
C ALA A 73 10.64 7.89 1.83
N PRO A 74 11.53 7.85 0.83
CA PRO A 74 11.29 7.19 -0.45
C PRO A 74 11.32 5.65 -0.38
N GLU A 75 10.85 5.02 -1.44
CA GLU A 75 11.01 3.56 -1.64
C GLU A 75 12.50 3.16 -1.58
N PHE A 76 12.78 1.94 -1.12
CA PHE A 76 14.13 1.34 -1.04
C PHE A 76 15.07 1.98 -0.03
N PHE A 77 14.55 2.77 0.92
CA PHE A 77 15.38 3.27 2.01
C PHE A 77 16.11 2.12 2.73
N PHE A 78 15.40 1.04 3.06
CA PHE A 78 15.97 -0.16 3.67
C PHE A 78 16.17 -1.25 2.61
N ARG A 79 17.22 -1.08 1.81
CA ARG A 79 17.70 -2.05 0.83
C ARG A 79 19.21 -2.26 1.00
N GLY A 80 19.59 -3.43 1.51
CA GLY A 80 20.99 -3.78 1.75
C GLY A 80 21.80 -4.03 0.46
N PRO A 81 23.11 -4.29 0.57
CA PRO A 81 24.02 -4.45 -0.58
C PRO A 81 23.74 -5.71 -1.43
N THR A 82 22.93 -6.63 -0.89
CA THR A 82 22.43 -7.84 -1.57
C THR A 82 21.09 -7.61 -2.27
N GLY A 83 20.47 -6.44 -2.11
CA GLY A 83 19.15 -6.10 -2.66
C GLY A 83 17.97 -6.42 -1.74
N ALA A 84 18.15 -7.24 -0.70
CA ALA A 84 17.14 -7.50 0.35
C ALA A 84 17.79 -8.00 1.64
N TYR A 85 17.10 -7.79 2.75
CA TYR A 85 17.47 -8.29 4.08
C TYR A 85 16.81 -9.63 4.40
N GLU A 86 17.46 -10.46 5.22
CA GLU A 86 16.80 -11.64 5.79
C GLU A 86 15.83 -11.24 6.91
N MET A 87 15.04 -12.20 7.41
CA MET A 87 13.96 -11.92 8.37
C MET A 87 14.46 -11.28 9.67
N ASP A 88 15.63 -11.70 10.15
CA ASP A 88 16.21 -11.19 11.39
C ASP A 88 16.55 -9.69 11.26
N GLU A 89 17.13 -9.29 10.12
CA GLU A 89 17.40 -7.88 9.81
C GLU A 89 16.12 -7.08 9.56
N VAL A 90 15.11 -7.63 8.88
CA VAL A 90 13.81 -6.98 8.72
C VAL A 90 13.17 -6.71 10.08
N GLN A 91 13.17 -7.69 10.98
CA GLN A 91 12.65 -7.53 12.33
C GLN A 91 13.45 -6.48 13.11
N ARG A 92 14.78 -6.47 12.95
CA ARG A 92 15.66 -5.46 13.56
C ARG A 92 15.34 -4.04 13.08
N VAL A 93 15.11 -3.84 11.78
CA VAL A 93 14.68 -2.55 11.22
C VAL A 93 13.38 -2.09 11.90
N ILE A 94 12.35 -2.94 11.90
CA ILE A 94 11.04 -2.62 12.48
C ILE A 94 11.19 -2.21 13.96
N GLN A 95 11.91 -3.01 14.76
CA GLN A 95 12.11 -2.74 16.18
C GLN A 95 12.81 -1.40 16.44
N GLN A 96 13.84 -1.06 15.66
CA GLN A 96 14.57 0.20 15.84
C GLN A 96 13.75 1.41 15.42
N LEU A 97 13.03 1.33 14.30
CA LEU A 97 12.16 2.40 13.85
C LEU A 97 11.01 2.66 14.84
N GLN A 98 10.41 1.59 15.35
CA GLN A 98 9.39 1.67 16.39
C GLN A 98 9.92 2.27 17.69
N ALA A 99 11.11 1.86 18.13
CA ALA A 99 11.76 2.46 19.29
C ALA A 99 12.01 3.97 19.08
N SER A 100 12.47 4.36 17.90
CA SER A 100 12.80 5.75 17.55
C SER A 100 11.57 6.66 17.53
N ALA A 101 10.43 6.14 17.08
CA ALA A 101 9.16 6.86 17.04
C ALA A 101 8.36 6.80 18.36
N SER A 102 8.86 6.14 19.41
CA SER A 102 8.11 5.91 20.66
C SER A 102 8.06 7.10 21.62
N ALA A 103 8.94 8.09 21.47
CA ALA A 103 9.00 9.25 22.35
C ALA A 103 7.76 10.16 22.20
N ALA A 104 7.32 10.77 23.32
CA ALA A 104 6.11 11.61 23.36
C ALA A 104 6.18 12.86 22.45
N GLN A 105 7.38 13.32 22.10
CA GLN A 105 7.54 14.42 21.11
C GLN A 105 6.96 14.05 19.73
N TRP A 106 6.73 12.77 19.48
CA TRP A 106 6.18 12.22 18.26
C TRP A 106 4.68 11.90 18.32
N ASP A 107 3.97 12.25 19.39
CA ASP A 107 2.54 11.91 19.58
C ASP A 107 1.65 12.34 18.40
N ASP A 108 1.92 13.52 17.83
CA ASP A 108 1.20 14.11 16.71
C ASP A 108 1.84 13.80 15.33
N TRP A 109 2.60 12.71 15.23
CA TRP A 109 3.30 12.30 14.02
C TRP A 109 2.86 10.92 13.51
N VAL A 110 2.88 10.78 12.18
CA VAL A 110 2.86 9.51 11.47
C VAL A 110 4.09 9.43 10.58
N PHE A 111 4.82 8.33 10.68
CA PHE A 111 6.03 8.07 9.91
C PHE A 111 5.76 7.01 8.86
N VAL A 112 6.17 7.30 7.63
CA VAL A 112 6.31 6.34 6.54
C VAL A 112 7.79 6.24 6.25
N PHE A 113 8.46 5.23 6.77
CA PHE A 113 9.92 5.12 6.76
C PHE A 113 10.51 4.72 5.39
N GLY A 114 9.78 4.97 4.31
CA GLY A 114 10.09 4.42 3.00
C GLY A 114 9.68 2.97 2.93
N THR A 115 10.48 2.16 2.25
CA THR A 115 10.23 0.72 2.18
C THR A 115 11.42 -0.13 2.60
N ILE A 116 11.09 -1.33 3.06
CA ILE A 116 11.99 -2.39 3.49
C ILE A 116 11.87 -3.52 2.48
N VAL A 117 13.01 -3.97 1.94
CA VAL A 117 13.07 -5.13 1.05
C VAL A 117 13.56 -6.33 1.85
N GLY A 118 12.71 -7.34 1.99
CA GLY A 118 12.99 -8.58 2.72
C GLY A 118 13.05 -9.81 1.81
N SER A 119 13.76 -10.84 2.25
CA SER A 119 13.84 -12.15 1.61
C SER A 119 13.60 -13.30 2.58
N SER A 120 12.70 -14.22 2.24
CA SER A 120 12.44 -15.43 3.01
C SER A 120 12.56 -16.69 2.15
N LEU A 121 12.66 -17.86 2.80
CA LEU A 121 12.43 -19.13 2.12
C LEU A 121 10.92 -19.37 1.97
N PRO A 122 10.44 -19.85 0.81
CA PRO A 122 9.05 -20.21 0.60
C PRO A 122 8.61 -21.24 1.64
N ALA A 123 7.39 -21.09 2.15
CA ALA A 123 6.82 -22.06 3.07
C ALA A 123 6.74 -23.45 2.40
N GLY A 124 7.46 -24.44 2.96
CA GLY A 124 7.33 -25.85 2.58
C GLY A 124 8.31 -26.41 1.55
N GLN A 125 9.31 -25.66 1.06
CA GLN A 125 10.38 -26.22 0.24
C GLN A 125 11.49 -26.84 1.10
N THR A 126 11.69 -28.16 1.00
CA THR A 126 12.76 -28.90 1.72
C THR A 126 13.86 -29.45 0.81
N SER A 127 13.77 -29.29 -0.52
CA SER A 127 14.78 -29.80 -1.46
C SER A 127 14.70 -29.18 -2.85
N GLY A 128 15.84 -28.69 -3.37
CA GLY A 128 15.98 -27.98 -4.64
C GLY A 128 16.90 -26.76 -4.48
N THR A 129 17.27 -26.08 -5.57
CA THR A 129 17.89 -24.74 -5.47
C THR A 129 16.92 -23.83 -4.73
N PRO A 130 17.28 -23.24 -3.57
CA PRO A 130 16.32 -22.50 -2.76
C PRO A 130 15.87 -21.25 -3.51
N GLN A 131 14.66 -21.31 -4.03
CA GLN A 131 13.96 -20.15 -4.57
C GLN A 131 13.66 -19.24 -3.38
N ARG A 132 14.07 -17.97 -3.41
CA ARG A 132 13.78 -17.03 -2.32
C ARG A 132 12.53 -16.23 -2.66
N GLU A 133 11.67 -16.01 -1.68
CA GLU A 133 10.56 -15.07 -1.76
C GLU A 133 11.07 -13.67 -1.43
N ILE A 134 10.83 -12.71 -2.31
CA ILE A 134 11.19 -11.31 -2.09
C ILE A 134 9.95 -10.47 -1.97
N TYR A 135 9.94 -9.64 -0.94
CA TYR A 135 8.87 -8.71 -0.66
C TYR A 135 9.42 -7.31 -0.36
N ASN A 136 8.64 -6.30 -0.73
CA ASN A 136 8.95 -4.89 -0.55
C ASN A 136 7.73 -4.26 0.11
N PHE A 137 7.90 -3.61 1.26
CA PHE A 137 6.76 -3.11 2.03
C PHE A 137 7.10 -1.83 2.78
N SER A 138 6.10 -1.02 3.05
CA SER A 138 6.22 0.17 3.88
C SER A 138 5.68 -0.10 5.28
N LEU A 139 6.44 0.31 6.29
CA LEU A 139 5.97 0.43 7.67
C LEU A 139 5.45 1.85 7.88
N VAL A 140 4.15 1.97 8.13
CA VAL A 140 3.50 3.20 8.59
C VAL A 140 3.36 3.11 10.10
N GLN A 141 3.88 4.10 10.82
CA GLN A 141 3.97 4.08 12.27
C GLN A 141 3.45 5.39 12.88
N GLN A 142 2.45 5.28 13.72
CA GLN A 142 2.04 6.35 14.63
C GLN A 142 3.14 6.58 15.68
N GLY A 143 3.58 7.83 15.83
CA GLY A 143 4.53 8.23 16.86
C GLY A 143 3.92 8.23 18.26
N GLY A 144 4.77 8.27 19.29
CA GLY A 144 4.38 8.26 20.70
C GLY A 144 3.88 6.92 21.24
N VAL A 145 3.29 6.09 20.39
CA VAL A 145 2.76 4.76 20.74
C VAL A 145 3.54 3.62 20.10
N ALA A 146 4.58 3.92 19.32
CA ALA A 146 5.29 2.95 18.51
C ALA A 146 5.95 1.79 19.28
N GLY A 147 6.16 1.92 20.59
CA GLY A 147 6.64 0.84 21.46
C GLY A 147 5.55 -0.11 22.00
N GLN A 148 4.27 0.11 21.67
CA GLN A 148 3.13 -0.61 22.24
C GLN A 148 2.68 -1.82 21.37
N GLY A 149 3.62 -2.44 20.66
CA GLY A 149 3.36 -3.57 19.77
C GLY A 149 2.86 -3.12 18.41
N ASP A 150 1.81 -3.79 17.90
CA ASP A 150 1.20 -3.46 16.61
C ASP A 150 0.20 -2.30 16.68
N THR A 151 -0.07 -1.82 17.89
CA THR A 151 -0.91 -0.64 18.12
C THR A 151 -0.26 0.58 17.46
N GLY A 152 -0.91 1.11 16.44
CA GLY A 152 -0.42 2.26 15.68
C GLY A 152 0.53 1.93 14.53
N ALA A 153 0.76 0.64 14.23
CA ALA A 153 1.55 0.19 13.08
C ALA A 153 0.65 -0.32 11.95
N ARG A 154 1.03 -0.06 10.70
CA ARG A 154 0.40 -0.63 9.50
C ARG A 154 1.50 -1.06 8.54
N VAL A 155 1.36 -2.23 7.93
CA VAL A 155 2.23 -2.67 6.84
C VAL A 155 1.46 -2.68 5.54
N VAL A 156 2.02 -2.01 4.54
CA VAL A 156 1.50 -2.02 3.17
C VAL A 156 2.53 -2.68 2.28
N MET A 157 2.12 -3.75 1.60
CA MET A 157 3.00 -4.54 0.73
C MET A 157 2.96 -3.96 -0.67
N LYS A 158 4.08 -3.90 -1.37
CA LYS A 158 4.13 -3.56 -2.79
C LYS A 158 3.66 -4.75 -3.60
N GLU A 159 2.79 -4.52 -4.59
CA GLU A 159 2.27 -5.60 -5.43
C GLU A 159 3.01 -5.73 -6.76
N LEU A 160 3.30 -4.62 -7.42
CA LEU A 160 3.98 -4.65 -8.70
C LEU A 160 5.48 -4.43 -8.59
N LYS A 161 6.25 -5.24 -9.33
CA LYS A 161 7.70 -5.15 -9.37
C LYS A 161 8.19 -4.35 -10.58
N SER A 162 9.21 -3.52 -10.36
CA SER A 162 9.86 -2.73 -11.41
C SER A 162 11.19 -3.36 -11.80
N GLY A 163 11.74 -2.97 -12.96
CA GLY A 163 13.11 -3.33 -13.34
C GLY A 163 14.19 -2.75 -12.42
N ILE A 164 13.88 -1.70 -11.62
CA ILE A 164 14.79 -1.11 -10.62
C ILE A 164 14.85 -1.97 -9.35
N ASP A 165 13.89 -2.88 -9.17
CA ASP A 165 13.85 -3.80 -8.03
C ASP A 165 15.03 -4.80 -8.08
N PHE A 166 15.62 -5.03 -9.26
CA PHE A 166 16.69 -6.02 -9.49
C PHE A 166 17.75 -5.51 -10.49
N VAL A 167 19.01 -5.42 -10.08
CA VAL A 167 20.12 -5.09 -10.99
C VAL A 167 20.40 -6.28 -11.92
N SER A 168 20.54 -5.99 -13.22
CA SER A 168 20.44 -7.02 -14.27
C SER A 168 21.75 -7.74 -14.64
N SER A 169 22.92 -7.30 -14.15
CA SER A 169 24.13 -7.56 -14.96
C SER A 169 25.43 -7.93 -14.25
N THR A 170 25.51 -8.17 -12.94
CA THR A 170 26.77 -8.73 -12.38
C THR A 170 26.55 -9.46 -11.05
N PRO A 171 27.08 -10.70 -10.88
CA PRO A 171 26.99 -11.42 -9.62
C PRO A 171 27.87 -10.72 -8.59
N VAL A 172 27.31 -9.78 -7.83
CA VAL A 172 27.83 -9.51 -6.49
C VAL A 172 27.54 -10.79 -5.68
N PRO A 173 28.51 -11.36 -4.96
CA PRO A 173 28.24 -12.50 -4.09
C PRO A 173 27.09 -12.17 -3.12
N GLY A 174 25.93 -12.80 -3.31
CA GLY A 174 24.72 -12.55 -2.51
C GLY A 174 23.71 -11.54 -3.09
N GLY A 175 24.00 -10.87 -4.21
CA GLY A 175 23.05 -9.98 -4.89
C GLY A 175 21.90 -10.75 -5.54
N LEU A 176 20.66 -10.33 -5.31
CA LEU A 176 19.48 -10.93 -5.94
C LEU A 176 19.41 -10.60 -7.42
N LEU A 177 19.67 -11.59 -8.27
CA LEU A 177 19.59 -11.45 -9.73
C LEU A 177 18.15 -11.65 -10.22
N LEU A 178 17.79 -10.92 -11.28
CA LEU A 178 16.55 -11.14 -12.03
C LEU A 178 16.50 -12.60 -12.51
N GLY A 179 15.57 -13.41 -11.96
CA GLY A 179 15.40 -14.84 -12.28
C GLY A 179 15.86 -15.83 -11.20
N GLN A 180 16.47 -15.39 -10.10
CA GLN A 180 16.82 -16.24 -8.94
C GLN A 180 15.83 -16.15 -7.77
N VAL A 181 14.80 -15.33 -7.93
CA VAL A 181 13.84 -14.99 -6.89
C VAL A 181 12.43 -15.18 -7.42
N ASP A 182 11.56 -15.78 -6.61
CA ASP A 182 10.15 -15.72 -6.88
C ASP A 182 9.58 -14.47 -6.19
N PRO A 183 8.94 -13.58 -6.95
CA PRO A 183 8.12 -12.59 -6.32
C PRO A 183 6.97 -13.27 -5.57
N LEU A 184 6.65 -12.78 -4.37
CA LEU A 184 5.28 -12.94 -3.88
C LEU A 184 4.36 -12.46 -5.00
N ALA A 185 3.52 -13.35 -5.49
CA ALA A 185 2.62 -13.00 -6.57
C ALA A 185 1.76 -11.82 -6.07
N PRO A 186 1.60 -10.72 -6.85
CA PRO A 186 0.57 -9.76 -6.53
C PRO A 186 -0.73 -10.54 -6.36
N ALA A 187 -1.56 -10.18 -5.38
CA ALA A 187 -2.85 -10.84 -5.26
C ALA A 187 -3.57 -10.65 -6.61
N ARG A 188 -3.76 -11.76 -7.34
CA ARG A 188 -4.04 -11.79 -8.79
C ARG A 188 -5.47 -11.33 -9.12
N VAL A 189 -6.11 -10.62 -8.21
CA VAL A 189 -7.55 -10.40 -8.20
C VAL A 189 -7.85 -8.95 -7.87
N SER A 190 -8.27 -8.19 -8.88
CA SER A 190 -8.90 -6.87 -8.67
C SER A 190 -10.28 -7.04 -8.05
N GLY A 191 -10.65 -6.17 -7.11
CA GLY A 191 -11.91 -6.27 -6.39
C GLY A 191 -12.13 -5.12 -5.41
N PRO A 192 -13.35 -4.56 -5.31
CA PRO A 192 -13.71 -3.57 -4.28
C PRO A 192 -13.44 -4.04 -2.87
N GLY A 193 -13.06 -3.08 -2.02
CA GLY A 193 -12.75 -3.35 -0.61
C GLY A 193 -11.52 -4.23 -0.38
N ARG A 194 -10.88 -4.80 -1.41
CA ARG A 194 -9.68 -5.63 -1.28
C ARG A 194 -8.53 -4.90 -0.60
N GLU A 195 -8.39 -3.62 -0.91
CA GLU A 195 -7.33 -2.79 -0.35
C GLU A 195 -7.65 -2.28 1.05
N GLN A 196 -8.82 -2.62 1.63
CA GLN A 196 -9.15 -2.28 3.01
C GLN A 196 -8.49 -3.27 3.97
N GLN A 197 -7.54 -2.79 4.76
CA GLN A 197 -6.88 -3.59 5.78
C GLN A 197 -7.90 -4.14 6.79
N GLN A 198 -7.91 -5.46 6.93
CA GLN A 198 -8.68 -6.21 7.93
C GLN A 198 -7.84 -6.42 9.19
N ILE A 199 -6.53 -6.59 9.02
CA ILE A 199 -5.56 -6.70 10.11
C ILE A 199 -4.35 -5.81 9.80
N ASN A 200 -3.63 -5.40 10.84
CA ASN A 200 -2.56 -4.38 10.74
C ASN A 200 -1.42 -4.73 9.75
N TYR A 201 -1.30 -5.98 9.32
CA TYR A 201 -0.18 -6.52 8.52
C TYR A 201 -0.61 -7.37 7.32
N ASP A 202 -1.84 -7.24 6.82
CA ASP A 202 -2.28 -7.99 5.63
C ASP A 202 -1.72 -7.42 4.30
N GLY A 203 -1.09 -6.24 4.34
CA GLY A 203 -0.44 -5.63 3.19
C GLY A 203 -1.35 -4.77 2.32
N ALA A 204 -2.64 -4.64 2.65
CA ALA A 204 -3.59 -3.84 1.90
C ALA A 204 -3.28 -2.34 2.05
N GLY A 205 -3.57 -1.54 1.03
CA GLY A 205 -3.12 -0.14 0.96
C GLY A 205 -4.04 0.90 1.60
N ILE A 206 -5.26 0.56 2.00
CA ILE A 206 -6.23 1.47 2.63
C ILE A 206 -6.44 1.06 4.09
N PHE A 207 -6.27 1.99 5.02
CA PHE A 207 -6.36 1.69 6.45
C PHE A 207 -6.78 2.91 7.28
N GLN A 208 -7.25 2.64 8.49
CA GLN A 208 -7.54 3.67 9.50
C GLN A 208 -6.38 3.80 10.48
N LEU A 209 -5.93 5.04 10.71
CA LEU A 209 -4.92 5.37 11.71
C LEU A 209 -5.15 6.80 12.22
N GLN A 210 -5.12 7.01 13.54
CA GLN A 210 -5.33 8.33 14.16
C GLN A 210 -6.65 9.02 13.77
N GLY A 211 -7.70 8.23 13.49
CA GLY A 211 -9.01 8.74 13.06
C GLY A 211 -9.02 9.31 11.63
N VAL A 212 -8.00 9.00 10.85
CA VAL A 212 -7.85 9.39 9.44
C VAL A 212 -7.86 8.12 8.58
N THR A 213 -8.58 8.17 7.45
CA THR A 213 -8.51 7.12 6.43
C THR A 213 -7.35 7.40 5.48
N TRP A 214 -6.42 6.46 5.40
CA TRP A 214 -5.22 6.54 4.58
C TRP A 214 -5.34 5.63 3.37
N ALA A 215 -4.64 6.00 2.31
CA ALA A 215 -4.25 5.17 1.21
C ALA A 215 -2.73 5.20 1.07
N LEU A 216 -2.10 4.10 0.67
CA LEU A 216 -0.68 4.05 0.34
C LEU A 216 -0.46 3.16 -0.88
N ASP A 217 0.16 3.74 -1.90
CA ASP A 217 0.73 3.00 -3.03
C ASP A 217 2.26 3.00 -2.91
N ILE A 218 2.93 1.92 -3.30
CA ILE A 218 4.39 1.90 -3.40
C ILE A 218 4.79 1.97 -4.87
N CYS A 219 5.34 3.11 -5.27
CA CYS A 219 5.95 3.34 -6.58
C CYS A 219 5.08 2.89 -7.76
N LEU A 220 5.39 1.76 -8.39
CA LEU A 220 4.63 1.24 -9.55
C LEU A 220 3.18 0.89 -9.25
N ASP A 221 2.81 0.64 -8.00
CA ASP A 221 1.40 0.44 -7.62
C ASP A 221 0.56 1.69 -7.98
N HIS A 222 1.20 2.88 -7.96
CA HIS A 222 0.61 4.16 -8.32
C HIS A 222 0.62 4.48 -9.83
N LEU A 223 1.23 3.63 -10.67
CA LEU A 223 1.32 3.92 -12.10
C LEU A 223 -0.08 4.00 -12.73
N GLY A 224 -0.32 4.99 -13.61
CA GLY A 224 -1.64 5.23 -14.21
C GLY A 224 -2.20 4.08 -15.07
N THR A 225 -1.39 3.10 -15.47
CA THR A 225 -1.83 1.86 -16.14
C THR A 225 -2.07 0.70 -15.18
N VAL A 226 -1.63 0.84 -13.93
CA VAL A 226 -1.72 -0.15 -12.86
C VAL A 226 -2.90 0.17 -11.96
N GLN A 227 -2.93 1.38 -11.39
CA GLN A 227 -4.06 1.90 -10.63
C GLN A 227 -4.50 0.96 -9.50
N ARG A 228 -3.55 0.46 -8.68
CA ARG A 228 -3.83 -0.61 -7.69
C ARG A 228 -5.05 -0.28 -6.82
N LEU A 229 -4.98 0.85 -6.11
CA LEU A 229 -6.07 1.26 -5.21
C LEU A 229 -7.36 1.63 -5.96
N GLN A 230 -7.23 2.27 -7.12
CA GLN A 230 -8.38 2.60 -8.00
C GLN A 230 -9.12 1.34 -8.50
N ARG A 231 -8.42 0.22 -8.67
CA ARG A 231 -9.01 -1.09 -9.01
C ARG A 231 -9.63 -1.82 -7.82
N SER A 232 -9.54 -1.25 -6.63
CA SER A 232 -10.23 -1.68 -5.41
C SER A 232 -11.04 -0.51 -4.85
N PRO A 233 -12.06 -0.02 -5.57
CA PRO A 233 -12.81 1.13 -5.12
C PRO A 233 -13.52 0.83 -3.80
N GLN A 234 -13.66 1.86 -2.99
CA GLN A 234 -14.36 1.82 -1.71
C GLN A 234 -15.87 1.66 -1.94
N LEU A 235 -16.52 0.87 -1.10
CA LEU A 235 -17.95 0.55 -1.22
C LEU A 235 -18.80 1.53 -0.41
N PRO A 236 -20.09 1.71 -0.76
CA PRO A 236 -20.98 2.53 0.06
C PRO A 236 -20.95 2.13 1.54
N GLY A 237 -20.77 3.12 2.41
CA GLY A 237 -20.57 2.93 3.86
C GLY A 237 -19.10 2.87 4.30
N ASP A 238 -18.15 2.59 3.40
CA ASP A 238 -16.73 2.65 3.71
C ASP A 238 -16.31 4.09 4.00
N ALA A 239 -15.37 4.29 4.92
CA ALA A 239 -14.77 5.59 5.17
C ALA A 239 -13.94 6.03 3.96
N MET A 240 -14.15 7.23 3.43
CA MET A 240 -13.41 7.73 2.27
C MET A 240 -11.96 8.06 2.62
N VAL A 241 -11.05 7.82 1.68
CA VAL A 241 -9.62 8.16 1.82
C VAL A 241 -9.44 9.67 1.92
N GLN A 242 -8.83 10.12 3.02
CA GLN A 242 -8.49 11.53 3.25
C GLN A 242 -7.10 11.85 2.71
N LEU A 243 -6.14 10.96 2.96
CA LEU A 243 -4.73 11.14 2.65
C LEU A 243 -4.19 9.93 1.86
N GLN A 244 -3.60 10.14 0.69
CA GLN A 244 -2.91 9.11 -0.09
C GLN A 244 -1.41 9.38 -0.14
N LEU A 245 -0.61 8.38 0.20
CA LEU A 245 0.83 8.45 0.28
C LEU A 245 1.48 7.60 -0.81
N VAL A 246 2.56 8.09 -1.39
CA VAL A 246 3.30 7.41 -2.47
C VAL A 246 4.80 7.52 -2.21
N PRO A 247 5.40 6.69 -1.34
CA PRO A 247 6.84 6.50 -1.34
C PRO A 247 7.27 5.85 -2.66
N SER A 248 8.29 6.41 -3.32
CA SER A 248 8.73 5.93 -4.62
C SER A 248 10.22 6.09 -4.89
N CYS A 249 10.68 5.41 -5.95
CA CYS A 249 11.98 5.58 -6.55
C CYS A 249 11.83 5.50 -8.08
N GLY A 250 11.41 6.61 -8.68
CA GLY A 250 11.19 6.81 -10.11
C GLY A 250 9.73 7.09 -10.48
N MET A 251 8.90 7.53 -9.53
CA MET A 251 7.48 7.80 -9.73
C MET A 251 7.10 9.21 -9.26
N SER A 252 6.09 9.78 -9.90
CA SER A 252 5.41 10.99 -9.45
C SER A 252 3.91 10.72 -9.32
N LEU A 253 3.19 11.60 -8.63
CA LEU A 253 1.74 11.51 -8.53
C LEU A 253 1.07 11.43 -9.91
N GLN A 254 0.25 10.41 -10.11
CA GLN A 254 -0.51 10.18 -11.34
C GLN A 254 -1.99 10.45 -11.05
N PRO A 255 -2.62 11.48 -11.66
CA PRO A 255 -4.03 11.81 -11.41
C PRO A 255 -4.98 10.62 -11.55
N ALA A 256 -4.69 9.70 -12.48
CA ALA A 256 -5.50 8.53 -12.74
C ALA A 256 -5.43 7.45 -11.65
N SER A 257 -4.52 7.58 -10.68
CA SER A 257 -4.31 6.63 -9.56
C SER A 257 -4.72 7.21 -8.20
N ILE A 258 -5.23 8.45 -8.17
CA ILE A 258 -5.62 9.13 -6.93
C ILE A 258 -6.99 8.61 -6.46
N VAL A 259 -7.09 8.09 -5.24
CA VAL A 259 -8.34 7.58 -4.64
C VAL A 259 -8.91 8.47 -3.54
N CYS A 260 -8.24 9.58 -3.20
CA CYS A 260 -8.72 10.50 -2.17
C CYS A 260 -10.12 11.05 -2.46
N GLU A 261 -10.85 11.38 -1.40
CA GLU A 261 -12.05 12.20 -1.48
C GLU A 261 -11.75 13.59 -2.05
N TYR A 262 -12.76 14.24 -2.62
CA TYR A 262 -12.61 15.61 -3.10
C TYR A 262 -12.17 16.55 -1.97
N GLY A 263 -11.09 17.29 -2.19
CA GLY A 263 -10.44 18.12 -1.18
C GLY A 263 -9.43 17.37 -0.30
N GLY A 264 -9.33 16.05 -0.43
CA GLY A 264 -8.29 15.24 0.22
C GLY A 264 -6.89 15.49 -0.36
N TRP A 265 -5.88 14.86 0.22
CA TRP A 265 -4.48 15.15 -0.08
C TRP A 265 -3.74 13.94 -0.62
N ALA A 266 -2.88 14.16 -1.60
CA ALA A 266 -1.92 13.18 -2.11
C ALA A 266 -0.50 13.69 -1.86
N PHE A 267 0.37 12.80 -1.38
CA PHE A 267 1.75 13.12 -1.05
C PHE A 267 2.70 12.08 -1.63
N ASN A 268 3.74 12.52 -2.30
CA ASN A 268 4.78 11.68 -2.90
C ASN A 268 6.16 12.12 -2.43
N CYS A 269 7.03 11.14 -2.22
CA CYS A 269 8.44 11.30 -1.88
C CYS A 269 9.23 10.31 -2.72
N ASP A 270 9.95 10.84 -3.70
CA ASP A 270 10.68 10.08 -4.71
C ASP A 270 12.18 10.13 -4.49
N GLY A 271 12.83 8.96 -4.54
CA GLY A 271 14.26 8.80 -4.30
C GLY A 271 15.12 8.50 -5.53
N TYR A 272 14.65 8.77 -6.76
CA TYR A 272 15.41 8.36 -7.95
C TYR A 272 16.49 9.36 -8.36
N ARG A 273 17.74 9.12 -7.95
CA ARG A 273 18.93 9.82 -8.45
C ARG A 273 18.75 11.34 -8.44
N ASP A 274 19.17 12.00 -9.50
CA ASP A 274 19.09 13.45 -9.69
C ASP A 274 17.66 13.96 -9.95
N THR A 275 16.69 13.07 -10.17
CA THR A 275 15.27 13.44 -10.35
C THR A 275 14.44 13.23 -9.08
N ARG A 276 15.08 12.86 -7.96
CA ARG A 276 14.45 12.76 -6.65
C ARG A 276 13.74 14.07 -6.30
N HIS A 277 12.55 13.98 -5.74
CA HIS A 277 11.70 15.12 -5.43
C HIS A 277 10.61 14.73 -4.43
N ALA A 278 9.87 15.71 -3.94
CA ALA A 278 8.60 15.46 -3.26
C ALA A 278 7.50 16.32 -3.86
N THR A 279 6.26 15.86 -3.75
CA THR A 279 5.08 16.61 -4.17
C THR A 279 3.95 16.40 -3.17
N ALA A 280 3.43 17.48 -2.60
CA ALA A 280 2.12 17.48 -1.94
C ALA A 280 1.09 18.15 -2.87
N ALA A 281 -0.08 17.56 -3.02
CA ALA A 281 -1.13 18.08 -3.87
C ALA A 281 -2.53 17.81 -3.30
N GLN A 282 -3.44 18.76 -3.47
CA GLN A 282 -4.85 18.57 -3.13
C GLN A 282 -5.59 17.91 -4.28
N TRP A 283 -6.44 16.95 -3.97
CA TRP A 283 -7.36 16.36 -4.93
C TRP A 283 -8.53 17.32 -5.21
N GLN A 284 -8.33 18.15 -6.22
CA GLN A 284 -9.36 18.95 -6.86
C GLN A 284 -9.07 18.86 -8.35
N PRO A 285 -9.84 18.17 -9.20
CA PRO A 285 -9.43 17.94 -10.58
C PRO A 285 -9.28 19.26 -11.37
N PRO A 286 -8.08 19.59 -11.91
CA PRO A 286 -6.81 18.84 -11.87
C PRO A 286 -5.99 19.08 -10.60
N LEU A 287 -5.29 18.04 -10.09
CA LEU A 287 -4.46 18.07 -8.86
C LEU A 287 -3.78 19.43 -8.63
N ALA A 288 -4.07 20.04 -7.49
CA ALA A 288 -3.54 21.35 -7.12
C ALA A 288 -2.28 21.17 -6.25
N THR A 289 -1.09 21.38 -6.82
CA THR A 289 0.17 21.23 -6.08
C THR A 289 0.39 22.33 -5.05
N VAL A 290 1.00 21.96 -3.94
CA VAL A 290 1.37 22.88 -2.85
C VAL A 290 2.84 23.20 -2.94
N ALA A 291 3.18 24.48 -2.87
CA ALA A 291 4.58 24.90 -2.82
C ALA A 291 5.22 24.46 -1.50
N GLN A 292 6.47 23.99 -1.58
CA GLN A 292 7.30 23.71 -0.41
C GLN A 292 7.47 25.00 0.42
N GLN A 293 7.37 24.89 1.75
CA GLN A 293 7.57 26.00 2.68
C GLN A 293 9.05 26.17 3.06
N ALA A 294 9.74 25.07 3.35
CA ALA A 294 11.14 25.09 3.80
C ALA A 294 11.87 23.82 3.38
N SER A 295 13.20 23.88 3.29
CA SER A 295 14.05 22.70 3.26
C SER A 295 15.33 22.91 4.08
N ALA A 296 15.91 21.81 4.52
CA ALA A 296 17.22 21.78 5.17
C ALA A 296 17.96 20.49 4.83
N PRO A 297 19.28 20.53 4.58
CA PRO A 297 20.06 19.31 4.39
C PRO A 297 20.07 18.50 5.69
N VAL A 298 19.97 17.17 5.56
CA VAL A 298 20.26 16.27 6.69
C VAL A 298 21.78 16.29 6.90
N PRO A 299 22.29 16.41 8.13
CA PRO A 299 23.73 16.46 8.36
C PRO A 299 24.45 15.25 7.77
N ASP A 300 25.48 15.52 6.96
CA ASP A 300 26.17 14.50 6.15
C ASP A 300 27.42 13.92 6.83
N ALA A 301 27.61 14.19 8.12
CA ALA A 301 28.75 13.67 8.88
C ALA A 301 28.64 12.15 9.06
N ASP A 302 29.77 11.45 9.10
CA ASP A 302 29.80 10.00 9.32
C ASP A 302 28.94 9.57 10.52
N LEU A 303 28.30 8.42 10.38
CA LEU A 303 27.48 7.81 11.43
C LEU A 303 28.40 7.05 12.38
N VAL A 304 28.15 7.16 13.69
CA VAL A 304 28.86 6.36 14.70
C VAL A 304 27.89 5.35 15.28
N VAL A 305 28.09 4.08 14.93
CA VAL A 305 27.14 3.01 15.21
C VAL A 305 27.88 1.80 15.75
N THR A 306 27.52 1.34 16.95
CA THR A 306 28.21 0.23 17.65
C THR A 306 29.73 0.43 17.77
N GLY A 307 30.19 1.68 17.83
CA GLY A 307 31.62 2.03 17.90
C GLY A 307 32.35 2.01 16.57
N GLN A 308 31.64 1.85 15.44
CA GLN A 308 32.19 1.95 14.09
C GLN A 308 31.76 3.25 13.42
N THR A 309 32.67 3.85 12.65
CA THR A 309 32.40 5.02 11.81
C THR A 309 31.94 4.55 10.44
N VAL A 310 30.77 4.98 10.00
CA VAL A 310 30.14 4.61 8.74
C VAL A 310 29.95 5.87 7.89
N PRO A 311 30.69 6.01 6.77
CA PRO A 311 30.45 7.06 5.78
C PRO A 311 29.06 6.93 5.16
N ILE A 312 28.35 8.04 4.95
CA ILE A 312 26.98 7.99 4.41
C ILE A 312 26.95 7.56 2.95
N ASP A 313 27.98 7.92 2.17
CA ASP A 313 28.15 7.52 0.78
C ASP A 313 28.32 6.00 0.59
N SER A 314 28.65 5.27 1.66
CA SER A 314 28.62 3.80 1.67
C SER A 314 27.22 3.20 1.74
N LEU A 315 26.21 4.01 2.11
CA LEU A 315 24.80 3.63 2.20
C LEU A 315 23.96 4.21 1.05
N TYR A 316 24.24 5.46 0.66
CA TYR A 316 23.51 6.21 -0.37
C TYR A 316 24.45 7.11 -1.17
N ALA A 317 24.49 6.92 -2.49
CA ALA A 317 25.52 7.50 -3.37
C ALA A 317 25.55 9.04 -3.36
N SER A 318 24.39 9.66 -3.12
CA SER A 318 24.22 11.12 -3.13
C SER A 318 24.25 11.75 -1.73
N GLY A 319 24.72 11.02 -0.72
CA GLY A 319 24.83 11.49 0.67
C GLY A 319 23.50 11.45 1.44
N ALA A 320 23.45 12.22 2.54
CA ALA A 320 22.35 12.17 3.50
C ALA A 320 21.02 12.73 3.00
N GLY A 321 20.99 13.43 1.87
CA GLY A 321 19.78 14.07 1.34
C GLY A 321 19.29 15.28 2.15
N GLU A 322 18.01 15.58 2.03
CA GLU A 322 17.40 16.76 2.66
C GLU A 322 15.98 16.51 3.15
N ILE A 323 15.56 17.31 4.13
CA ILE A 323 14.16 17.40 4.54
C ILE A 323 13.48 18.54 3.78
N GLN A 324 12.31 18.26 3.22
CA GLN A 324 11.41 19.25 2.63
C GLN A 324 10.11 19.32 3.44
N VAL A 325 9.72 20.52 3.87
CA VAL A 325 8.53 20.77 4.68
C VAL A 325 7.51 21.55 3.86
N TYR A 326 6.27 21.07 3.85
CA TYR A 326 5.13 21.75 3.24
C TYR A 326 4.35 22.53 4.30
N PRO A 327 3.60 23.58 3.90
CA PRO A 327 2.76 24.31 4.82
C PRO A 327 1.63 23.43 5.36
N ALA A 328 1.27 23.63 6.63
CA ALA A 328 0.12 22.98 7.22
C ALA A 328 -1.15 23.30 6.43
N GLN A 329 -1.93 22.26 6.13
CA GLN A 329 -3.17 22.32 5.36
C GLN A 329 -4.35 21.92 6.22
N ALA A 330 -5.56 22.34 5.84
CA ALA A 330 -6.76 21.84 6.48
C ALA A 330 -6.91 20.33 6.25
N MET A 331 -7.25 19.59 7.30
CA MET A 331 -7.61 18.19 7.19
C MET A 331 -9.00 18.10 6.52
N PRO A 332 -9.18 17.31 5.45
CA PRO A 332 -10.51 17.04 4.91
C PRO A 332 -11.41 16.39 5.97
N PRO A 333 -12.71 16.71 6.03
CA PRO A 333 -13.61 16.11 7.00
C PRO A 333 -13.75 14.61 6.72
N ALA A 334 -13.80 13.77 7.76
CA ALA A 334 -14.05 12.34 7.57
C ALA A 334 -15.44 12.12 6.93
N GLN A 335 -15.48 11.41 5.81
CA GLN A 335 -16.69 11.06 5.08
C GLN A 335 -16.81 9.56 4.88
N THR A 336 -18.00 9.11 4.50
CA THR A 336 -18.25 7.74 4.04
C THR A 336 -18.73 7.78 2.61
N VAL A 337 -18.38 6.76 1.82
CA VAL A 337 -18.86 6.59 0.46
C VAL A 337 -20.39 6.56 0.48
N ALA A 338 -21.01 7.51 -0.23
CA ALA A 338 -22.45 7.63 -0.28
C ALA A 338 -23.08 6.53 -1.17
N GLY A 339 -24.29 6.10 -0.79
CA GLY A 339 -25.03 5.05 -1.48
C GLY A 339 -25.51 3.97 -0.53
N SER A 340 -25.80 2.80 -1.08
CA SER A 340 -26.17 1.62 -0.28
C SER A 340 -25.79 0.34 -1.00
N THR A 341 -25.73 -0.76 -0.25
CA THR A 341 -25.49 -2.09 -0.80
C THR A 341 -26.60 -3.06 -0.39
N VAL A 342 -27.01 -3.94 -1.30
CA VAL A 342 -27.91 -5.06 -0.99
C VAL A 342 -27.13 -6.35 -1.15
N ARG A 343 -27.04 -7.12 -0.06
CA ARG A 343 -26.30 -8.38 -0.01
C ARG A 343 -27.24 -9.57 -0.19
N LEU A 344 -26.96 -10.41 -1.18
CA LEU A 344 -27.70 -11.63 -1.50
C LEU A 344 -26.74 -12.81 -1.40
N VAL A 345 -27.10 -13.83 -0.61
CA VAL A 345 -26.26 -15.02 -0.45
C VAL A 345 -26.94 -16.19 -1.15
N TRP A 346 -26.24 -16.76 -2.12
CA TRP A 346 -26.64 -17.96 -2.82
C TRP A 346 -25.76 -19.14 -2.40
N ARG A 347 -26.32 -20.02 -1.58
CA ARG A 347 -25.69 -21.30 -1.22
C ARG A 347 -25.94 -22.31 -2.35
N ALA A 348 -25.05 -22.33 -3.33
CA ALA A 348 -25.15 -23.20 -4.50
C ALA A 348 -25.01 -24.69 -4.15
N SER A 349 -24.14 -25.03 -3.19
CA SER A 349 -24.02 -26.37 -2.61
C SER A 349 -23.42 -26.31 -1.20
N ASP A 350 -23.20 -27.48 -0.57
CA ASP A 350 -22.50 -27.57 0.72
C ASP A 350 -21.06 -27.02 0.67
N ASP A 351 -20.44 -27.08 -0.50
CA ASP A 351 -19.06 -26.68 -0.74
C ASP A 351 -18.95 -25.29 -1.36
N TRP A 352 -20.00 -24.74 -1.98
CA TRP A 352 -19.94 -23.50 -2.76
C TRP A 352 -21.01 -22.49 -2.35
N THR A 353 -20.57 -21.28 -2.02
CA THR A 353 -21.46 -20.15 -1.76
C THR A 353 -21.00 -18.92 -2.55
N PHE A 354 -21.96 -18.28 -3.23
CA PHE A 354 -21.80 -17.04 -3.97
C PHE A 354 -22.53 -15.93 -3.25
N THR A 355 -21.84 -14.88 -2.84
CA THR A 355 -22.46 -13.69 -2.26
C THR A 355 -22.45 -12.58 -3.31
N PHE A 356 -23.63 -12.13 -3.72
CA PHE A 356 -23.78 -10.99 -4.61
C PHE A 356 -24.00 -9.73 -3.77
N LEU A 357 -23.22 -8.69 -4.04
CA LEU A 357 -23.39 -7.37 -3.45
C LEU A 357 -23.81 -6.41 -4.56
N LEU A 358 -25.09 -6.05 -4.56
CA LEU A 358 -25.65 -5.04 -5.45
C LEU A 358 -25.28 -3.66 -4.90
N VAL A 359 -24.67 -2.82 -5.72
CA VAL A 359 -24.21 -1.49 -5.33
C VAL A 359 -25.16 -0.45 -5.92
N TYR A 360 -25.68 0.41 -5.05
CA TYR A 360 -26.55 1.52 -5.41
C TYR A 360 -25.88 2.84 -5.06
N GLY A 361 -25.93 3.80 -5.99
CA GLY A 361 -25.36 5.12 -5.78
C GLY A 361 -26.21 5.98 -4.83
N PRO A 362 -25.80 7.24 -4.59
CA PRO A 362 -26.41 8.10 -3.58
C PRO A 362 -27.90 8.38 -3.79
N SER A 363 -28.36 8.46 -5.04
CA SER A 363 -29.78 8.62 -5.40
C SER A 363 -30.53 7.29 -5.54
N GLY A 364 -29.94 6.18 -5.09
CA GLY A 364 -30.58 4.87 -5.04
C GLY A 364 -30.63 4.11 -6.37
N GLN A 365 -30.02 4.61 -7.45
CA GLN A 365 -29.90 3.90 -8.72
C GLN A 365 -28.86 2.78 -8.63
N PHE A 366 -29.13 1.66 -9.30
CA PHE A 366 -28.18 0.57 -9.48
C PHE A 366 -26.93 1.07 -10.20
N THR A 367 -25.76 0.63 -9.76
CA THR A 367 -24.47 1.00 -10.34
C THR A 367 -23.68 -0.22 -10.80
N ASN A 368 -23.51 -1.22 -9.94
CA ASN A 368 -22.77 -2.43 -10.26
C ASN A 368 -23.15 -3.62 -9.37
N VAL A 369 -22.68 -4.81 -9.72
CA VAL A 369 -22.73 -6.02 -8.88
C VAL A 369 -21.32 -6.54 -8.63
N LEU A 370 -21.12 -7.00 -7.42
CA LEU A 370 -19.95 -7.73 -6.96
C LEU A 370 -20.33 -9.16 -6.64
N CYS A 371 -19.42 -10.09 -6.84
CA CYS A 371 -19.55 -11.47 -6.42
C CYS A 371 -18.37 -11.87 -5.54
N GLU A 372 -18.62 -12.26 -4.29
CA GLU A 372 -17.66 -12.97 -3.45
C GLU A 372 -17.95 -14.47 -3.56
N ILE A 373 -16.90 -15.25 -3.78
CA ILE A 373 -16.99 -16.71 -3.93
C ILE A 373 -16.31 -17.35 -2.75
N THR A 374 -17.01 -18.24 -2.05
CA THR A 374 -16.45 -19.03 -0.96
C THR A 374 -16.58 -20.50 -1.29
N SER A 375 -15.49 -21.24 -1.08
CA SER A 375 -15.45 -22.68 -1.30
C SER A 375 -14.69 -23.40 -0.19
N ARG A 376 -15.11 -24.63 0.13
CA ARG A 376 -14.36 -25.51 1.03
C ARG A 376 -13.17 -26.19 0.34
N THR A 377 -13.17 -26.23 -0.99
CA THR A 377 -12.17 -26.96 -1.78
C THR A 377 -11.19 -26.05 -2.52
N LEU A 378 -11.48 -24.74 -2.56
CA LEU A 378 -10.66 -23.72 -3.21
C LEU A 378 -10.70 -22.43 -2.39
N ASP A 379 -9.53 -21.88 -2.08
CA ASP A 379 -9.41 -20.61 -1.38
C ASP A 379 -9.42 -19.45 -2.38
N PHE A 380 -10.42 -18.58 -2.27
CA PHE A 380 -10.56 -17.36 -3.06
C PHE A 380 -10.01 -16.14 -2.33
N MET A 381 -9.36 -16.31 -1.17
CA MET A 381 -8.74 -15.26 -0.35
C MET A 381 -9.71 -14.14 0.03
N GLY A 382 -11.02 -14.44 0.13
CA GLY A 382 -12.07 -13.45 0.44
C GLY A 382 -12.31 -12.41 -0.67
N ASN A 383 -11.83 -12.64 -1.89
CA ASN A 383 -11.92 -11.66 -2.96
C ASN A 383 -13.36 -11.39 -3.42
N GLN A 384 -13.63 -10.11 -3.73
CA GLN A 384 -14.87 -9.66 -4.37
C GLN A 384 -14.62 -9.30 -5.83
N TYR A 385 -15.37 -9.87 -6.76
CA TYR A 385 -15.17 -9.69 -8.19
C TYR A 385 -16.26 -8.80 -8.79
N PHE A 386 -15.89 -7.81 -9.59
CA PHE A 386 -16.86 -7.09 -10.42
C PHE A 386 -17.48 -8.02 -11.47
N LEU A 387 -18.74 -7.77 -11.81
CA LEU A 387 -19.38 -8.38 -12.97
C LEU A 387 -19.24 -7.48 -14.22
N PRO A 388 -19.05 -8.05 -15.42
CA PRO A 388 -19.01 -9.48 -15.74
C PRO A 388 -17.73 -10.17 -15.26
N LEU A 389 -17.84 -11.46 -14.93
CA LEU A 389 -16.77 -12.29 -14.40
C LEU A 389 -16.56 -13.53 -15.26
N VAL A 390 -15.30 -13.87 -15.53
CA VAL A 390 -14.89 -15.15 -16.11
C VAL A 390 -13.70 -15.68 -15.31
N LEU A 391 -13.91 -16.78 -14.60
CA LEU A 391 -12.87 -17.50 -13.86
C LEU A 391 -12.72 -18.91 -14.41
N LEU A 392 -11.49 -19.26 -14.76
CA LEU A 392 -11.10 -20.59 -15.21
C LEU A 392 -9.88 -21.00 -14.36
N THR A 393 -10.06 -22.00 -13.51
CA THR A 393 -9.00 -22.48 -12.60
C THR A 393 -9.19 -23.97 -12.29
N GLN A 394 -8.41 -24.49 -11.33
CA GLN A 394 -8.57 -25.81 -10.76
C GLN A 394 -8.67 -25.71 -9.24
N ASP A 395 -9.37 -26.66 -8.61
CA ASP A 395 -9.39 -26.78 -7.16
C ASP A 395 -8.11 -27.47 -6.63
N SER A 396 -8.02 -27.61 -5.30
CA SER A 396 -6.89 -28.27 -4.63
C SER A 396 -6.63 -29.73 -5.05
N LEU A 397 -7.57 -30.37 -5.74
CA LEU A 397 -7.47 -31.73 -6.26
C LEU A 397 -7.22 -31.75 -7.78
N GLY A 398 -6.97 -30.59 -8.40
CA GLY A 398 -6.74 -30.46 -9.84
C GLY A 398 -8.01 -30.56 -10.69
N ARG A 399 -9.20 -30.50 -10.08
CA ARG A 399 -10.47 -30.58 -10.82
C ARG A 399 -10.81 -29.21 -11.41
N PRO A 400 -11.36 -29.14 -12.63
CA PRO A 400 -11.66 -27.86 -13.28
C PRO A 400 -12.75 -27.09 -12.53
N VAL A 401 -12.56 -25.77 -12.45
CA VAL A 401 -13.49 -24.79 -11.90
C VAL A 401 -13.71 -23.74 -12.98
N GLN A 402 -14.94 -23.63 -13.49
CA GLN A 402 -15.34 -22.65 -14.50
C GLN A 402 -16.53 -21.85 -14.00
N ILE A 403 -16.37 -20.54 -13.90
CA ILE A 403 -17.41 -19.63 -13.40
C ILE A 403 -17.50 -18.47 -14.36
N ARG A 404 -18.65 -18.31 -15.00
CA ARG A 404 -18.97 -17.15 -15.85
C ARG A 404 -20.21 -16.47 -15.30
N MET A 405 -20.16 -15.16 -15.14
CA MET A 405 -21.28 -14.35 -14.68
C MET A 405 -21.39 -13.08 -15.51
N GLU A 406 -22.60 -12.71 -15.90
CA GLU A 406 -22.88 -11.57 -16.76
C GLU A 406 -24.09 -10.80 -16.26
N LEU A 407 -24.10 -9.48 -16.46
CA LEU A 407 -25.28 -8.66 -16.24
C LEU A 407 -26.20 -8.77 -17.45
N GLY A 408 -27.47 -9.08 -17.19
CA GLY A 408 -28.52 -9.17 -18.19
C GLY A 408 -29.78 -8.42 -17.78
N ASN A 409 -30.80 -8.49 -18.63
CA ASN A 409 -32.12 -7.96 -18.31
C ASN A 409 -32.84 -8.87 -17.31
N GLY A 410 -33.49 -8.28 -16.32
CA GLY A 410 -34.37 -9.00 -15.39
C GLY A 410 -35.70 -9.38 -16.02
N SER A 411 -36.36 -10.39 -15.47
CA SER A 411 -37.76 -10.64 -15.74
C SER A 411 -38.63 -9.56 -15.09
N SER A 412 -39.79 -9.21 -15.67
CA SER A 412 -40.69 -8.24 -15.04
C SER A 412 -41.12 -8.75 -13.65
N PRO A 413 -40.99 -7.96 -12.57
CA PRO A 413 -40.82 -6.49 -12.52
C PRO A 413 -39.37 -5.98 -12.36
N PHE A 414 -38.37 -6.86 -12.41
CA PHE A 414 -36.97 -6.52 -12.23
C PHE A 414 -36.37 -5.85 -13.47
N ALA A 415 -35.39 -4.97 -13.24
CA ALA A 415 -34.69 -4.28 -14.31
C ALA A 415 -33.46 -5.05 -14.79
N GLY A 416 -32.80 -5.78 -13.89
CA GLY A 416 -31.56 -6.50 -14.17
C GLY A 416 -31.55 -7.91 -13.59
N ALA A 417 -30.68 -8.73 -14.14
CA ALA A 417 -30.37 -10.07 -13.65
C ALA A 417 -28.86 -10.33 -13.68
N VAL A 418 -28.40 -11.23 -12.81
CA VAL A 418 -27.10 -11.87 -12.93
C VAL A 418 -27.30 -13.23 -13.57
N TRP A 419 -26.88 -13.37 -14.82
CA TRP A 419 -26.85 -14.65 -15.51
C TRP A 419 -25.53 -15.37 -15.21
N CYS A 420 -25.61 -16.64 -14.86
CA CYS A 420 -24.47 -17.46 -14.48
C CYS A 420 -24.36 -18.70 -15.38
N ARG A 421 -23.13 -19.11 -15.69
CA ARG A 421 -22.76 -20.46 -16.09
C ARG A 421 -21.65 -20.94 -15.17
N ILE A 422 -21.96 -21.90 -14.32
CA ILE A 422 -21.09 -22.40 -13.27
C ILE A 422 -20.92 -23.89 -13.48
N ASP A 423 -19.68 -24.32 -13.59
CA ASP A 423 -19.27 -25.71 -13.66
C ASP A 423 -18.13 -25.91 -12.66
N VAL A 424 -18.50 -26.34 -11.46
CA VAL A 424 -17.58 -26.57 -10.34
C VAL A 424 -17.83 -27.97 -9.77
N PRO A 425 -16.86 -28.57 -9.05
CA PRO A 425 -17.04 -29.90 -8.47
C PRO A 425 -18.30 -29.96 -7.58
N GLY A 426 -19.24 -30.84 -7.95
CA GLY A 426 -20.49 -31.06 -7.22
C GLY A 426 -21.62 -30.08 -7.55
N PHE A 427 -21.43 -29.12 -8.44
CA PHE A 427 -22.47 -28.15 -8.79
C PHE A 427 -22.37 -27.65 -10.23
N GLN A 428 -23.46 -27.77 -10.99
CA GLN A 428 -23.58 -27.24 -12.34
C GLN A 428 -24.84 -26.39 -12.45
N PHE A 429 -24.71 -25.20 -13.01
CA PHE A 429 -25.83 -24.27 -13.19
C PHE A 429 -25.66 -23.43 -14.46
N GLN A 430 -26.77 -23.17 -15.13
CA GLN A 430 -26.84 -22.22 -16.23
C GLN A 430 -28.19 -21.51 -16.22
N GLY A 431 -28.21 -20.20 -15.98
CA GLY A 431 -29.46 -19.43 -15.86
C GLY A 431 -29.28 -18.11 -15.11
N ASN A 432 -30.39 -17.40 -14.85
CA ASN A 432 -30.39 -16.25 -13.96
C ASN A 432 -30.28 -16.75 -12.52
N ALA A 433 -29.27 -16.31 -11.77
CA ALA A 433 -29.10 -16.64 -10.36
C ALA A 433 -29.68 -15.57 -9.42
N VAL A 434 -29.76 -14.32 -9.89
CA VAL A 434 -30.26 -13.16 -9.14
C VAL A 434 -31.04 -12.27 -10.08
N GLU A 435 -32.15 -11.71 -9.62
CA GLU A 435 -32.88 -10.62 -10.26
C GLU A 435 -32.99 -9.42 -9.31
N PHE A 436 -32.86 -8.21 -9.84
CA PHE A 436 -32.72 -7.00 -9.03
C PHE A 436 -33.37 -5.77 -9.66
N PRO A 437 -33.80 -4.80 -8.82
CA PRO A 437 -34.38 -3.56 -9.31
C PRO A 437 -33.30 -2.60 -9.78
N GLY A 438 -33.65 -1.74 -10.74
CA GLY A 438 -32.77 -0.65 -11.20
C GLY A 438 -32.62 0.49 -10.19
N ALA A 439 -33.43 0.48 -9.13
CA ALA A 439 -33.35 1.42 -8.02
C ALA A 439 -33.77 0.78 -6.69
N THR A 440 -33.27 1.28 -5.57
CA THR A 440 -33.59 0.78 -4.22
C THR A 440 -35.06 0.92 -3.84
N SER A 441 -35.82 1.78 -4.51
CA SER A 441 -37.27 1.92 -4.35
C SER A 441 -38.09 0.87 -5.11
N GLY A 442 -37.46 0.04 -5.93
CA GLY A 442 -38.10 -1.02 -6.69
C GLY A 442 -38.40 -2.29 -5.88
N PRO A 443 -38.84 -3.38 -6.56
CA PRO A 443 -39.06 -4.67 -5.90
C PRO A 443 -37.76 -5.17 -5.24
N ALA A 444 -37.88 -5.86 -4.10
CA ALA A 444 -36.72 -6.41 -3.40
C ALA A 444 -35.98 -7.41 -4.30
N ALA A 445 -34.66 -7.26 -4.42
CA ALA A 445 -33.85 -8.19 -5.19
C ALA A 445 -33.96 -9.60 -4.60
N GLU A 446 -33.94 -10.60 -5.48
CA GLU A 446 -34.12 -11.99 -5.08
C GLU A 446 -33.17 -12.90 -5.85
N THR A 447 -32.91 -14.04 -5.24
CA THR A 447 -32.19 -15.13 -5.90
C THR A 447 -33.18 -16.01 -6.63
N VAL A 448 -32.93 -16.25 -7.92
CA VAL A 448 -33.79 -17.03 -8.81
C VAL A 448 -33.08 -18.36 -9.09
N TRP A 449 -33.73 -19.48 -8.82
CA TRP A 449 -33.20 -20.82 -9.10
C TRP A 449 -34.29 -21.78 -9.55
#